data_AF-A0A2D1U2H7-F1
#
_entry.id   AF-A0A2D1U2H7-F1
#
_cell.length_a   1.000
_cell.length_b   1.000
_cell.length_c   1.000
_cell.angle_alpha   90.00
_cell.angle_beta   90.00
_cell.angle_gamma   90.00
#
_symmetry.space_group_name_H-M   'P 1'
#
loop_
_entity.id
_entity.type
_entity.pdbx_description
1 polymer ?
#
loop_
_entity_poly.entity_id
_entity_poly.type
_entity_poly.pdbx_seq_one_letter_code
_entity_poly.pdbx_strand_id
1 'polypeptide(L)'
;MIRLGWVDGEFNWVFAKVKPSALGFEVVGLDVSLDVYIQIHALDRLQNRIDITPGIMHSIAFMIFMDKEIKHHKDYNRSLVEFYLSDKKAGYLQVELHGDRLVIHTFLFLTNSGTPEGIKLEKLAGLQKADKIYLEIDALSTFNSYHIDKNEPLKNLFIEAGCGSLLELGHLQEFSVNEVKDKDPDSILKYLADSKYFRSAE
;
A
#
# COMPACT_ATOMS: atom_id res chain seq x y z
N MET A 1 6.69 -9.82 -16.53
CA MET A 1 5.31 -9.54 -16.07
C MET A 1 4.52 -10.83 -16.18
N ILE A 2 3.54 -11.05 -15.31
CA ILE A 2 2.66 -12.21 -15.32
C ILE A 2 1.21 -11.73 -15.43
N ARG A 3 0.34 -12.51 -16.07
CA ARG A 3 -1.09 -12.23 -16.08
C ARG A 3 -1.65 -12.56 -14.69
N LEU A 4 -2.40 -11.63 -14.10
CA LEU A 4 -2.94 -11.80 -12.76
C LEU A 4 -4.09 -12.80 -12.81
N GLY A 5 -3.90 -13.93 -12.14
CA GLY A 5 -4.89 -15.01 -12.11
C GLY A 5 -4.71 -15.92 -10.90
N TRP A 6 -5.72 -16.73 -10.65
CA TRP A 6 -5.78 -17.73 -9.60
C TRP A 6 -6.48 -19.00 -10.08
N VAL A 7 -6.26 -20.10 -9.38
CA VAL A 7 -6.90 -21.38 -9.68
C VAL A 7 -8.23 -21.45 -8.91
N ASP A 8 -9.33 -21.73 -9.61
CA ASP A 8 -10.64 -21.88 -8.97
C ASP A 8 -10.83 -23.25 -8.30
N GLY A 9 -12.02 -23.48 -7.73
CA GLY A 9 -12.35 -24.74 -7.05
C GLY A 9 -12.38 -25.98 -7.97
N GLU A 10 -12.41 -25.77 -9.29
CA GLU A 10 -12.39 -26.83 -10.31
C GLU A 10 -11.00 -27.01 -10.93
N PHE A 11 -9.98 -26.35 -10.36
CA PHE A 11 -8.60 -26.33 -10.86
C PHE A 11 -8.43 -25.65 -12.23
N ASN A 12 -9.36 -24.78 -12.63
CA ASN A 12 -9.24 -23.97 -13.83
C ASN A 12 -8.53 -22.64 -13.52
N TRP A 13 -7.75 -22.16 -14.48
CA TRP A 13 -7.15 -20.82 -14.39
C TRP A 13 -8.20 -19.75 -14.66
N VAL A 14 -8.41 -18.88 -13.67
CA VAL A 14 -9.24 -17.67 -13.79
C VAL A 14 -8.32 -16.46 -13.79
N PHE A 15 -8.51 -15.56 -14.74
CA PHE A 15 -7.71 -14.33 -14.88
C PHE A 15 -8.56 -13.09 -14.61
N ALA A 16 -7.96 -12.13 -13.89
CA ALA A 16 -8.60 -10.87 -13.61
C ALA A 16 -8.77 -10.05 -14.89
N LYS A 17 -10.00 -9.56 -15.10
CA LYS A 17 -10.37 -8.71 -16.23
C LYS A 17 -11.17 -7.52 -15.76
N VAL A 18 -10.69 -6.31 -16.06
CA VAL A 18 -11.26 -5.07 -15.53
C VAL A 18 -11.45 -4.05 -16.64
N LYS A 19 -12.60 -3.37 -16.62
CA LYS A 19 -12.86 -2.23 -17.50
C LYS A 19 -11.98 -1.05 -17.08
N PRO A 20 -11.26 -0.38 -17.99
CA PRO A 20 -10.43 0.75 -17.60
C PRO A 20 -11.20 1.86 -16.86
N SER A 21 -12.47 2.09 -17.21
CA SER A 21 -13.33 3.07 -16.51
C SER A 21 -13.53 2.74 -15.02
N ALA A 22 -13.53 1.46 -14.65
CA ALA A 22 -13.66 1.02 -13.25
C ALA A 22 -12.44 1.41 -12.40
N LEU A 23 -11.32 1.77 -13.05
CA LEU A 23 -10.12 2.31 -12.42
C LEU A 23 -9.90 3.80 -12.73
N GLY A 24 -10.93 4.47 -13.26
CA GLY A 24 -10.93 5.90 -13.54
C GLY A 24 -10.14 6.29 -14.79
N PHE A 25 -9.79 5.36 -15.67
CA PHE A 25 -9.17 5.71 -16.95
C PHE A 25 -10.24 6.15 -17.95
N GLU A 26 -9.97 7.26 -18.63
CA GLU A 26 -10.78 7.69 -19.78
C GLU A 26 -10.47 6.79 -20.97
N VAL A 27 -11.51 6.23 -21.58
CA VAL A 27 -11.38 5.37 -22.76
C VAL A 27 -12.04 6.06 -23.94
N VAL A 28 -11.27 6.26 -25.01
CA VAL A 28 -11.81 6.73 -26.30
C VAL A 28 -12.34 5.51 -27.04
N GLY A 29 -13.65 5.26 -26.95
CA GLY A 29 -14.32 4.14 -27.63
C GLY A 29 -15.02 3.18 -26.69
N LEU A 30 -14.97 1.87 -26.99
CA LEU A 30 -15.63 0.84 -26.21
C LEU A 30 -14.85 0.51 -24.93
N ASP A 31 -15.51 0.68 -23.79
CA ASP A 31 -14.98 0.34 -22.46
C ASP A 31 -15.16 -1.17 -22.18
N VAL A 32 -14.28 -1.95 -22.81
CA VAL A 32 -14.22 -3.42 -22.69
C VAL A 32 -13.29 -3.85 -21.55
N SER A 33 -13.59 -4.98 -20.92
CA SER A 33 -12.72 -5.53 -19.87
C SER A 33 -11.38 -5.99 -20.45
N LEU A 34 -10.29 -5.46 -19.90
CA LEU A 34 -8.92 -5.78 -20.27
C LEU A 34 -8.27 -6.72 -19.26
N ASP A 35 -7.28 -7.46 -19.71
CA ASP A 35 -6.48 -8.31 -18.83
C ASP A 35 -5.61 -7.47 -17.90
N VAL A 36 -5.53 -7.92 -16.65
CA VAL A 36 -4.64 -7.33 -15.64
C VAL A 36 -3.34 -8.12 -15.59
N TYR A 37 -2.21 -7.40 -15.64
CA TYR A 37 -0.86 -7.96 -15.51
C TYR A 37 -0.17 -7.36 -14.30
N ILE A 38 0.70 -8.13 -13.66
CA ILE A 38 1.56 -7.65 -12.58
C ILE A 38 3.03 -7.81 -12.93
N GLN A 39 3.81 -6.76 -12.71
CA GLN A 39 5.26 -6.82 -12.87
C GLN A 39 5.89 -7.60 -11.72
N ILE A 40 6.98 -8.33 -12.00
CA ILE A 40 7.73 -9.06 -10.96
C ILE A 40 8.21 -8.10 -9.88
N HIS A 41 8.69 -6.90 -10.29
CA HIS A 41 9.06 -5.84 -9.37
C HIS A 41 7.93 -5.44 -8.41
N ALA A 42 6.66 -5.45 -8.86
CA ALA A 42 5.54 -5.13 -7.99
C ALA A 42 5.32 -6.21 -6.92
N LEU A 43 5.50 -7.48 -7.27
CA LEU A 43 5.47 -8.60 -6.31
C LEU A 43 6.62 -8.50 -5.30
N ASP A 44 7.83 -8.20 -5.76
CA ASP A 44 8.98 -8.01 -4.88
C ASP A 44 8.74 -6.84 -3.91
N ARG A 45 8.17 -5.72 -4.41
CA ARG A 45 7.81 -4.58 -3.56
C ARG A 45 6.73 -4.94 -2.57
N LEU A 46 5.71 -5.69 -2.97
CA LEU A 46 4.64 -6.13 -2.08
C LEU A 46 5.21 -7.03 -0.96
N GLN A 47 6.05 -8.00 -1.32
CA GLN A 47 6.75 -8.87 -0.36
C GLN A 47 7.60 -8.06 0.63
N ASN A 48 8.49 -7.20 0.13
CA ASN A 48 9.40 -6.44 0.99
C ASN A 48 8.68 -5.45 1.93
N ARG A 49 7.43 -5.09 1.63
CA ARG A 49 6.69 -4.03 2.33
C ARG A 49 5.62 -4.57 3.26
N ILE A 50 5.03 -5.72 2.95
CA ILE A 50 4.00 -6.36 3.78
C ILE A 50 4.58 -7.53 4.58
N ASP A 51 5.57 -8.22 4.02
CA ASP A 51 6.32 -9.32 4.64
C ASP A 51 5.50 -10.55 5.09
N ILE A 52 4.36 -10.82 4.44
CA ILE A 52 3.60 -12.06 4.64
C ILE A 52 3.91 -13.09 3.55
N THR A 53 3.27 -14.27 3.60
CA THR A 53 3.47 -15.33 2.60
C THR A 53 3.13 -14.88 1.16
N PRO A 54 4.02 -15.04 0.16
CA PRO A 54 3.82 -14.56 -1.21
C PRO A 54 2.50 -15.01 -1.87
N GLY A 55 2.12 -16.28 -1.65
CA GLY A 55 0.88 -16.84 -2.21
C GLY A 55 -0.38 -16.16 -1.69
N ILE A 56 -0.38 -15.72 -0.42
CA ILE A 56 -1.48 -14.96 0.19
C ILE A 56 -1.55 -13.56 -0.41
N MET A 57 -0.41 -12.89 -0.58
CA MET A 57 -0.39 -11.56 -1.21
C MET A 57 -0.89 -11.57 -2.65
N HIS A 58 -0.48 -12.58 -3.42
CA HIS A 58 -0.94 -12.75 -4.79
C HIS A 58 -2.45 -13.03 -4.84
N SER A 59 -2.98 -13.87 -3.94
CA SER A 59 -4.42 -14.15 -3.90
C SER A 59 -5.24 -12.91 -3.51
N ILE A 60 -4.76 -12.10 -2.56
CA ILE A 60 -5.39 -10.82 -2.20
C ILE A 60 -5.40 -9.86 -3.39
N ALA A 61 -4.25 -9.70 -4.07
CA ALA A 61 -4.17 -8.87 -5.27
C ALA A 61 -5.18 -9.34 -6.33
N PHE A 62 -5.25 -10.65 -6.60
CA PHE A 62 -6.24 -11.20 -7.53
C PHE A 62 -7.68 -10.88 -7.10
N MET A 63 -8.03 -11.12 -5.83
CA MET A 63 -9.39 -10.88 -5.32
C MET A 63 -9.83 -9.41 -5.46
N ILE A 64 -8.92 -8.45 -5.25
CA ILE A 64 -9.22 -7.01 -5.43
C ILE A 64 -9.70 -6.72 -6.85
N PHE A 65 -9.07 -7.29 -7.88
CA PHE A 65 -9.47 -7.06 -9.28
C PHE A 65 -10.64 -7.95 -9.74
N MET A 66 -11.09 -8.87 -8.88
CA MET A 66 -12.33 -9.63 -9.10
C MET A 66 -13.54 -8.98 -8.43
N ASP A 67 -13.32 -7.97 -7.58
CA ASP A 67 -14.40 -7.22 -6.94
C ASP A 67 -15.22 -6.44 -7.99
N LYS A 68 -16.52 -6.31 -7.73
CA LYS A 68 -17.43 -5.50 -8.55
C LYS A 68 -17.12 -4.01 -8.42
N GLU A 69 -16.65 -3.58 -7.24
CA GLU A 69 -16.32 -2.19 -6.95
C GLU A 69 -14.87 -2.08 -6.48
N ILE A 70 -14.00 -1.67 -7.40
CA ILE A 70 -12.57 -1.54 -7.13
C ILE A 70 -12.28 -0.15 -6.57
N LYS A 71 -12.01 -0.08 -5.27
CA LYS A 71 -11.60 1.17 -4.60
C LYS A 71 -10.26 1.64 -5.14
N HIS A 72 -10.21 2.87 -5.65
CA HIS A 72 -9.01 3.41 -6.26
C HIS A 72 -8.98 4.95 -6.20
N HIS A 73 -7.79 5.51 -6.43
CA HIS A 73 -7.57 6.94 -6.58
C HIS A 73 -6.92 7.20 -7.93
N LYS A 74 -7.61 7.94 -8.80
CA LYS A 74 -7.10 8.28 -10.13
C LYS A 74 -6.11 9.44 -10.04
N ASP A 75 -4.93 9.27 -10.65
CA ASP A 75 -3.87 10.28 -10.68
C ASP A 75 -3.24 10.35 -12.08
N TYR A 76 -3.63 11.34 -12.88
CA TYR A 76 -3.23 11.54 -14.28
C TYR A 76 -3.24 10.24 -15.12
N ASN A 77 -2.07 9.62 -15.34
CA ASN A 77 -1.91 8.43 -16.19
C ASN A 77 -1.86 7.12 -15.41
N ARG A 78 -1.99 7.17 -14.08
CA ARG A 78 -2.03 5.99 -13.20
C ARG A 78 -3.28 5.96 -12.35
N SER A 79 -3.58 4.79 -11.78
CA SER A 79 -4.64 4.57 -10.81
C SER A 79 -4.03 3.85 -9.61
N LEU A 80 -4.27 4.37 -8.41
CA LEU A 80 -3.80 3.76 -7.17
C LEU A 80 -4.94 2.90 -6.61
N VAL A 81 -4.90 1.60 -6.89
CA VAL A 81 -5.90 0.64 -6.42
C VAL A 81 -5.59 0.28 -4.97
N GLU A 82 -6.57 0.43 -4.08
CA GLU A 82 -6.37 0.18 -2.66
C GLU A 82 -6.11 -1.29 -2.37
N PHE A 83 -5.08 -1.57 -1.56
CA PHE A 83 -4.71 -2.90 -1.13
C PHE A 83 -5.00 -3.06 0.36
N TYR A 84 -5.76 -4.09 0.70
CA TYR A 84 -6.28 -4.34 2.04
C TYR A 84 -5.74 -5.64 2.62
N LEU A 85 -5.44 -5.62 3.92
CA LEU A 85 -5.12 -6.79 4.73
C LEU A 85 -6.10 -6.81 5.89
N SER A 86 -6.84 -7.92 6.06
CA SER A 86 -7.83 -8.07 7.14
C SER A 86 -8.75 -6.85 7.27
N ASP A 87 -9.31 -6.34 6.16
CA ASP A 87 -10.13 -5.11 6.07
C ASP A 87 -9.42 -3.75 6.30
N LYS A 88 -8.15 -3.76 6.67
CA LYS A 88 -7.33 -2.56 6.87
C LYS A 88 -6.54 -2.23 5.63
N LYS A 89 -6.64 -0.97 5.18
CA LYS A 89 -5.85 -0.49 4.05
C LYS A 89 -4.37 -0.52 4.42
N ALA A 90 -3.55 -1.18 3.60
CA ALA A 90 -2.12 -1.32 3.83
C ALA A 90 -1.28 -0.59 2.76
N GLY A 91 -1.88 -0.28 1.61
CA GLY A 91 -1.21 0.48 0.57
C GLY A 91 -1.98 0.50 -0.74
N TYR A 92 -1.24 0.63 -1.83
CA TYR A 92 -1.79 0.77 -3.18
C TYR A 92 -1.02 -0.06 -4.19
N LEU A 93 -1.75 -0.70 -5.10
CA LEU A 93 -1.22 -1.23 -6.36
C LEU A 93 -1.30 -0.11 -7.39
N GLN A 94 -0.14 0.35 -7.89
CA GLN A 94 -0.11 1.35 -8.95
C GLN A 94 -0.39 0.69 -10.29
N VAL A 95 -1.51 1.03 -10.91
CA VAL A 95 -1.96 0.52 -12.20
C VAL A 95 -1.83 1.58 -13.27
N GLU A 96 -1.39 1.19 -14.46
CA GLU A 96 -1.43 2.03 -15.66
C GLU A 96 -2.11 1.28 -16.81
N LEU A 97 -2.75 2.04 -17.69
CA LEU A 97 -3.33 1.52 -18.93
C LEU A 97 -2.27 1.57 -20.04
N HIS A 98 -1.91 0.41 -20.59
CA HIS A 98 -0.91 0.27 -21.64
C HIS A 98 -1.51 -0.42 -22.87
N GLY A 99 -2.11 0.36 -23.76
CA GLY A 99 -2.79 -0.18 -24.93
C GLY A 99 -4.04 -0.98 -24.54
N ASP A 100 -4.01 -2.29 -24.74
CA ASP A 100 -5.10 -3.24 -24.50
C ASP A 100 -4.96 -4.03 -23.19
N ARG A 101 -4.14 -3.54 -22.26
CA ARG A 101 -3.91 -4.18 -20.95
C ARG A 101 -3.76 -3.20 -19.80
N LEU A 102 -4.12 -3.65 -18.61
CA LEU A 102 -3.86 -2.96 -17.35
C LEU A 102 -2.62 -3.57 -16.70
N VAL A 103 -1.69 -2.74 -16.26
CA VAL A 103 -0.40 -3.21 -15.71
C VAL A 103 -0.18 -2.64 -14.32
N ILE A 104 -0.02 -3.52 -13.34
CA ILE A 104 0.42 -3.21 -11.98
C ILE A 104 1.94 -3.10 -12.00
N HIS A 105 2.44 -1.88 -11.84
CA HIS A 105 3.87 -1.54 -11.95
C HIS A 105 4.62 -1.68 -10.63
N THR A 106 3.98 -1.33 -9.52
CA THR A 106 4.60 -1.37 -8.19
C THR A 106 3.53 -1.47 -7.12
N PHE A 107 3.94 -1.87 -5.92
CA PHE A 107 3.19 -1.65 -4.69
C PHE A 107 3.75 -0.42 -3.96
N LEU A 108 2.87 0.41 -3.40
CA LEU A 108 3.20 1.55 -2.54
C LEU A 108 2.57 1.33 -1.17
N PHE A 109 3.39 1.19 -0.13
CA PHE A 109 2.92 1.16 1.25
C PHE A 109 2.32 2.52 1.64
N LEU A 110 1.37 2.58 2.59
CA LEU A 110 0.63 3.82 2.86
C LEU A 110 1.53 5.03 3.15
N THR A 111 2.63 4.85 3.86
CA THR A 111 3.54 5.96 4.20
C THR A 111 4.40 6.41 3.02
N ASN A 112 4.54 5.61 1.95
CA ASN A 112 5.44 5.90 0.83
C ASN A 112 5.07 7.21 0.13
N SER A 113 6.09 7.95 -0.32
CA SER A 113 5.84 9.09 -1.21
C SER A 113 5.16 8.65 -2.50
N GLY A 114 4.16 9.42 -2.93
CA GLY A 114 3.33 9.10 -4.09
C GLY A 114 1.97 8.47 -3.76
N THR A 115 1.71 8.14 -2.49
CA THR A 115 0.36 7.86 -1.97
C THR A 115 -0.27 9.14 -1.41
N PRO A 116 -1.62 9.23 -1.34
CA PRO A 116 -2.29 10.36 -0.69
C PRO A 116 -1.82 10.58 0.76
N GLU A 117 -1.66 9.51 1.53
CA GLU A 117 -1.22 9.54 2.93
C GLU A 117 0.24 9.96 3.05
N GLY A 118 1.10 9.46 2.16
CA GLY A 118 2.51 9.83 2.13
C GLY A 118 2.72 11.29 1.79
N ILE A 119 1.89 11.86 0.90
CA ILE A 119 1.86 13.30 0.61
C ILE A 119 1.37 14.09 1.83
N LYS A 120 0.40 13.55 2.58
CA LYS A 120 -0.11 14.21 3.79
C LYS A 120 0.91 14.19 4.93
N LEU A 121 1.63 13.08 5.15
CA LEU A 121 2.77 13.00 6.08
C LEU A 121 3.84 14.05 5.79
N GLU A 122 4.15 14.25 4.51
CA GLU A 122 5.12 15.25 4.07
C GLU A 122 4.63 16.68 4.41
N LYS A 123 3.35 16.98 4.18
CA LYS A 123 2.77 18.29 4.52
C LYS A 123 2.70 18.55 6.01
N LEU A 124 2.35 17.54 6.82
CA LEU A 124 2.21 17.66 8.27
C LEU A 124 3.59 17.72 8.95
N ALA A 125 4.42 16.70 8.75
CA ALA A 125 5.65 16.49 9.52
C ALA A 125 6.93 16.72 8.72
N GLY A 126 6.85 17.08 7.43
CA GLY A 126 8.03 17.28 6.58
C GLY A 126 8.71 15.98 6.14
N LEU A 127 8.11 14.81 6.39
CA LEU A 127 8.67 13.50 6.08
C LEU A 127 8.77 13.27 4.57
N GLN A 128 9.97 13.43 4.03
CA GLN A 128 10.33 13.15 2.65
C GLN A 128 10.55 11.65 2.42
N LYS A 129 10.72 11.27 1.15
CA LYS A 129 10.98 9.88 0.76
C LYS A 129 12.19 9.28 1.48
N ALA A 130 13.28 10.03 1.56
CA ALA A 130 14.52 9.56 2.20
C ALA A 130 14.31 9.34 3.70
N ASP A 131 13.56 10.22 4.37
CA ASP A 131 13.26 10.11 5.79
C ASP A 131 12.47 8.84 6.11
N LYS A 132 11.46 8.53 5.30
CA LYS A 132 10.61 7.34 5.49
C LYS A 132 11.40 6.03 5.36
N ILE A 133 12.37 6.00 4.44
CA ILE A 133 13.29 4.88 4.27
C ILE A 133 14.27 4.83 5.45
N TYR A 134 14.85 5.97 5.84
CA TYR A 134 15.80 6.06 6.95
C TYR A 134 15.18 5.65 8.29
N LEU A 135 13.96 6.09 8.56
CA LEU A 135 13.18 5.72 9.74
C LEU A 135 12.54 4.33 9.60
N GLU A 136 12.65 3.70 8.43
CA GLU A 136 12.08 2.38 8.14
C GLU A 136 10.58 2.30 8.47
N ILE A 137 9.85 3.40 8.26
CA ILE A 137 8.38 3.44 8.39
C ILE A 137 7.68 3.12 7.08
N ASP A 138 8.44 2.63 6.10
CA ASP A 138 8.00 2.33 4.75
C ASP A 138 7.68 0.85 4.54
N ALA A 139 7.74 -0.01 5.57
CA ALA A 139 7.28 -1.39 5.56
C ALA A 139 6.47 -1.71 6.82
N LEU A 140 5.54 -2.67 6.74
CA LEU A 140 4.60 -3.01 7.81
C LEU A 140 5.31 -3.58 9.05
N SER A 141 6.24 -4.52 8.85
CA SER A 141 6.93 -5.18 9.96
C SER A 141 7.76 -4.19 10.79
N THR A 142 8.50 -3.30 10.13
CA THR A 142 9.27 -2.26 10.81
C THR A 142 8.39 -1.14 11.37
N PHE A 143 7.30 -0.76 10.69
CA PHE A 143 6.31 0.19 11.21
C PHE A 143 5.70 -0.31 12.54
N ASN A 144 5.28 -1.58 12.59
CA ASN A 144 4.72 -2.19 13.79
C ASN A 144 5.74 -2.32 14.92
N SER A 145 7.03 -2.55 14.61
CA SER A 145 8.09 -2.69 15.61
C SER A 145 8.32 -1.44 16.46
N TYR A 146 7.86 -0.26 16.01
CA TYR A 146 7.94 0.98 16.79
C TYR A 146 6.85 1.12 17.85
N HIS A 147 5.82 0.25 17.87
CA HIS A 147 4.68 0.37 18.79
C HIS A 147 4.07 1.78 18.79
N ILE A 148 3.88 2.35 17.59
CA ILE A 148 3.38 3.72 17.38
C ILE A 148 2.03 3.93 18.07
N ASP A 149 1.21 2.89 18.18
CA ASP A 149 -0.07 2.88 18.88
C ASP A 149 0.02 3.25 20.36
N LYS A 150 1.19 3.03 20.99
CA LYS A 150 1.47 3.36 22.39
C LYS A 150 2.05 4.76 22.58
N ASN A 151 2.43 5.44 21.49
CA ASN A 151 2.97 6.79 21.51
C ASN A 151 1.92 7.77 20.96
N GLU A 152 1.15 8.39 21.85
CA GLU A 152 0.00 9.24 21.48
C GLU A 152 0.34 10.35 20.45
N PRO A 153 1.46 11.10 20.58
CA PRO A 153 1.84 12.09 19.57
C PRO A 153 2.06 11.48 18.16
N LEU A 154 2.79 10.36 18.06
CA LEU A 154 3.03 9.69 16.77
C LEU A 154 1.75 9.06 16.23
N LYS A 155 0.97 8.37 17.08
CA LYS A 155 -0.33 7.81 16.72
C LYS A 155 -1.23 8.85 16.09
N ASN A 156 -1.36 10.03 16.71
CA ASN A 156 -2.17 11.12 16.19
C ASN A 156 -1.66 11.61 14.82
N LEU A 157 -0.34 11.76 14.65
CA LEU A 157 0.25 12.12 13.36
C LEU A 157 -0.13 11.13 12.25
N PHE A 158 0.01 9.83 12.50
CA PHE A 158 -0.28 8.80 11.50
C PHE A 158 -1.79 8.66 11.23
N ILE A 159 -2.65 8.82 12.25
CA ILE A 159 -4.11 8.86 12.05
C ILE A 159 -4.49 10.07 11.21
N GLU A 160 -3.99 11.27 11.55
CA GLU A 160 -4.29 12.48 10.81
C GLU A 160 -3.79 12.38 9.36
N ALA A 161 -2.63 11.77 9.13
CA ALA A 161 -2.11 11.54 7.80
C ALA A 161 -2.89 10.49 6.97
N GLY A 162 -3.81 9.73 7.59
CA GLY A 162 -4.60 8.68 6.95
C GLY A 162 -3.97 7.29 7.01
N CYS A 163 -2.88 7.11 7.76
CA CYS A 163 -2.20 5.83 7.97
C CYS A 163 -2.73 5.04 9.19
N GLY A 164 -3.80 5.50 9.85
CA GLY A 164 -4.31 4.89 11.08
C GLY A 164 -4.62 3.39 10.97
N SER A 165 -5.02 2.92 9.79
CA SER A 165 -5.30 1.49 9.53
C SER A 165 -4.08 0.59 9.76
N LEU A 166 -2.86 1.10 9.59
CA LEU A 166 -1.64 0.34 9.84
C LEU A 166 -1.46 -0.01 11.33
N LEU A 167 -1.94 0.84 12.23
CA LEU A 167 -1.83 0.63 13.69
C LEU A 167 -2.66 -0.58 14.14
N GLU A 168 -3.66 -0.98 13.36
CA GLU A 168 -4.53 -2.12 13.64
C GLU A 168 -3.98 -3.44 13.08
N LEU A 169 -2.87 -3.39 12.33
CA LEU A 169 -2.24 -4.53 11.67
C LEU A 169 -1.11 -5.17 12.49
N GLY A 170 -0.92 -4.79 13.75
CA GLY A 170 0.13 -5.34 14.63
C GLY A 170 0.07 -6.86 14.77
N HIS A 171 -1.14 -7.43 14.80
CA HIS A 171 -1.37 -8.88 14.89
C HIS A 171 -0.79 -9.68 13.71
N LEU A 172 -0.54 -9.03 12.56
CA LEU A 172 0.03 -9.71 11.40
C LEU A 172 1.51 -10.06 11.56
N GLN A 173 2.19 -9.55 12.59
CA GLN A 173 3.59 -9.89 12.87
C GLN A 173 3.79 -11.40 13.11
N GLU A 174 2.75 -12.12 13.57
CA GLU A 174 2.75 -13.58 13.72
C GLU A 174 2.85 -14.34 12.39
N PHE A 175 2.48 -13.70 11.28
CA PHE A 175 2.53 -14.26 9.93
C PHE A 175 3.69 -13.73 9.09
N SER A 176 4.59 -12.95 9.73
CA SER A 176 5.76 -12.37 9.09
C SER A 176 6.76 -13.47 8.72
N VAL A 177 7.37 -13.36 7.54
CA VAL A 177 8.43 -14.29 7.11
C VAL A 177 9.72 -14.02 7.89
N ASN A 178 9.96 -12.77 8.27
CA ASN A 178 11.15 -12.36 9.00
C ASN A 178 10.80 -11.88 10.42
N GLU A 179 11.67 -12.21 11.38
CA GLU A 179 11.65 -11.61 12.72
C GLU A 179 12.22 -10.18 12.66
N VAL A 180 11.47 -9.22 13.19
CA VAL A 180 11.90 -7.83 13.35
C VAL A 180 11.96 -7.51 14.84
N LYS A 181 13.11 -7.02 15.31
CA LYS A 181 13.28 -6.58 16.70
C LYS A 181 12.47 -5.32 16.96
N ASP A 182 11.95 -5.20 18.18
CA ASP A 182 11.33 -3.97 18.66
C ASP A 182 12.26 -2.77 18.52
N LYS A 183 11.69 -1.63 18.15
CA LYS A 183 12.35 -0.36 17.98
C LYS A 183 11.79 0.67 18.94
N ASP A 184 12.63 1.65 19.28
CA ASP A 184 12.26 2.75 20.16
C ASP A 184 11.48 3.83 19.40
N PRO A 185 10.18 4.08 19.68
CA PRO A 185 9.42 5.15 19.04
C PRO A 185 10.00 6.55 19.31
N ASP A 186 10.76 6.74 20.41
CA ASP A 186 11.38 8.04 20.70
C ASP A 186 12.41 8.43 19.65
N SER A 187 12.96 7.48 18.88
CA SER A 187 13.85 7.77 17.77
C SER A 187 13.15 8.57 16.66
N ILE A 188 11.88 8.23 16.35
CA ILE A 188 11.06 8.97 15.39
C ILE A 188 10.69 10.33 15.97
N LEU A 189 10.29 10.40 17.25
CA LEU A 189 9.98 11.67 17.90
C LEU A 189 11.16 12.63 17.91
N LYS A 190 12.35 12.15 18.29
CA LYS A 190 13.59 12.95 18.27
C LYS A 190 13.90 13.47 16.87
N TYR A 191 13.71 12.63 15.84
CA TYR A 191 13.88 13.04 14.46
C TYR A 191 12.90 14.15 14.05
N LEU A 192 11.66 14.06 14.54
CA LEU A 192 10.57 14.97 14.18
C LEU A 192 10.41 16.15 15.14
N ALA A 193 11.24 16.29 16.17
CA ALA A 193 11.09 17.30 17.22
C ALA A 193 11.04 18.72 16.64
N ASP A 194 11.81 18.98 15.58
CA ASP A 194 11.86 20.26 14.89
C ASP A 194 10.81 20.45 13.78
N SER A 195 9.97 19.44 13.55
CA SER A 195 8.92 19.51 12.54
C SER A 195 7.83 20.49 12.95
N LYS A 196 7.20 21.12 11.95
CA LYS A 196 6.09 22.07 12.17
C LYS A 196 4.95 21.47 12.98
N TYR A 197 4.69 20.18 12.79
CA TYR A 197 3.64 19.44 13.49
C TYR A 197 3.83 19.48 15.00
N PHE A 198 4.99 19.03 15.50
CA PHE A 198 5.23 18.92 16.94
C PHE A 198 5.51 20.26 17.63
N ARG A 199 5.99 21.28 16.89
CA ARG A 199 6.11 22.65 17.42
C ARG A 199 4.77 23.36 17.62
N SER A 200 3.72 22.95 16.92
CA SER A 200 2.39 23.56 17.04
C SER A 200 1.51 22.98 18.16
N ALA A 201 2.00 21.93 18.82
CA ALA A 201 1.33 21.24 19.92
C ALA A 201 1.84 21.66 21.31
N GLU A 202 2.85 22.53 21.38
CA GLU A 202 3.34 23.22 22.59
C GLU A 202 2.71 24.62 22.74
#